data_AF-A0A9W8JDS1-F1
#
_entry.id   AF-A0A9W8JDS1-F1
#
_cell.length_a   1.000
_cell.length_b   1.000
_cell.length_c   1.000
_cell.angle_alpha   90.00
_cell.angle_beta   90.00
_cell.angle_gamma   90.00
#
_symmetry.space_group_name_H-M   'P 1'
#
loop_
_entity.id
_entity.type
_entity.pdbx_description
1 polymer ?
#
loop_
_entity_poly.entity_id
_entity_poly.type
_entity_poly.pdbx_seq_one_letter_code
_entity_poly.pdbx_strand_id
1 'polypeptide(L)'
;MSTPPAGNKENANPNPRFGTVQPASESQSLKRQGSVLDWGARKKPAKSDPLVHHGRHFGRTVHAFANIHSLILAGLSIESEGLESAQQRREYRVYKKLLKMIPNFEERLLEAEPEEIVAMATQIQKGASSSRSDDTSSMKPVIIDWITPAEEPLKPLLARNQKLDRGFNHPVTGRLLCPTSLDWSDPEIRTALKNKEISISGADWPRFLYCDERYDPGDPWMGLLRGELLISGFKHIFTSPSSTEDAPRATRSGNARIHGMTRVTPASIAYTATQVRFALSSATTFCRTDRDTDSETFYTSLIELLEDPEEEQETKALLSWWNGRVFPSASNTRRIAPENSALSNIRRKRASRKASASGGAGTKL
;
A
#
# COMPACT_ATOMS: atom_id res chain seq x y z
N MET A 1 -13.96 -57.28 -60.94
CA MET A 1 -13.36 -56.00 -61.36
C MET A 1 -12.73 -55.36 -60.15
N SER A 2 -11.41 -55.15 -60.25
CA SER A 2 -10.54 -54.19 -59.55
C SER A 2 -10.44 -54.18 -58.01
N THR A 3 -9.20 -54.47 -57.62
CA THR A 3 -8.43 -54.40 -56.37
C THR A 3 -8.51 -53.13 -55.49
N PRO A 4 -7.97 -53.18 -54.24
CA PRO A 4 -8.09 -52.20 -53.13
C PRO A 4 -6.78 -51.35 -53.01
N PRO A 5 -6.21 -50.93 -51.85
CA PRO A 5 -6.69 -50.47 -50.52
C PRO A 5 -6.05 -49.11 -50.07
N ALA A 6 -6.39 -48.58 -48.89
CA ALA A 6 -5.53 -47.80 -47.94
C ALA A 6 -6.43 -46.95 -47.02
N GLY A 7 -6.23 -46.77 -45.73
CA GLY A 7 -5.18 -47.15 -44.80
C GLY A 7 -5.50 -46.46 -43.45
N ASN A 8 -5.16 -47.12 -42.35
CA ASN A 8 -5.22 -46.61 -40.97
C ASN A 8 -4.70 -45.18 -40.83
N LYS A 9 -5.40 -44.32 -40.05
CA LYS A 9 -4.75 -43.36 -39.14
C LYS A 9 -5.59 -43.14 -37.87
N GLU A 10 -5.12 -43.73 -36.78
CA GLU A 10 -5.38 -43.29 -35.42
C GLU A 10 -5.01 -41.81 -35.27
N ASN A 11 -5.98 -40.98 -34.87
CA ASN A 11 -5.70 -39.64 -34.37
C ASN A 11 -5.30 -39.74 -32.89
N ALA A 12 -4.08 -40.21 -32.64
CA ALA A 12 -3.38 -39.93 -31.40
C ALA A 12 -2.64 -38.60 -31.58
N ASN A 13 -3.05 -37.58 -30.83
CA ASN A 13 -2.36 -36.30 -30.73
C ASN A 13 -1.49 -36.32 -29.47
N PRO A 14 -0.16 -36.54 -29.55
CA PRO A 14 0.71 -36.37 -28.41
C PRO A 14 1.29 -34.95 -28.44
N ASN A 15 0.87 -34.13 -27.48
CA ASN A 15 1.56 -32.90 -27.09
C ASN A 15 3.09 -33.14 -26.97
N PRO A 16 3.95 -32.36 -27.63
CA PRO A 16 5.37 -32.36 -27.32
C PRO A 16 5.63 -31.61 -26.01
N ARG A 17 6.23 -32.33 -25.07
CA ARG A 17 6.77 -31.84 -23.81
C ARG A 17 7.93 -30.86 -24.03
N PHE A 18 8.08 -29.98 -23.03
CA PHE A 18 9.17 -29.07 -22.74
C PHE A 18 10.59 -29.54 -23.13
N GLY A 19 11.39 -28.59 -23.63
CA GLY A 19 12.83 -28.53 -23.37
C GLY A 19 13.73 -29.13 -24.45
N THR A 20 13.95 -28.38 -25.53
CA THR A 20 15.13 -28.57 -26.38
C THR A 20 15.72 -27.22 -26.75
N VAL A 21 16.92 -26.96 -26.22
CA VAL A 21 17.80 -25.86 -26.61
C VAL A 21 18.29 -26.17 -28.02
N GLN A 22 17.88 -25.37 -29.01
CA GLN A 22 18.50 -25.40 -30.34
C GLN A 22 19.83 -24.63 -30.31
N PRO A 23 20.89 -25.15 -30.94
CA PRO A 23 22.16 -24.44 -31.05
C PRO A 23 22.02 -23.26 -32.02
N ALA A 24 22.71 -22.17 -31.69
CA ALA A 24 22.73 -20.95 -32.49
C ALA A 24 23.33 -21.22 -33.89
N SER A 25 22.50 -21.17 -34.93
CA SER A 25 22.96 -20.98 -36.29
C SER A 25 22.96 -19.47 -36.60
N GLU A 26 24.14 -18.91 -36.81
CA GLU A 26 24.33 -17.55 -37.33
C GLU A 26 23.75 -17.46 -38.75
N SER A 27 22.51 -16.98 -38.86
CA SER A 27 22.00 -16.43 -40.11
C SER A 27 22.07 -14.91 -40.00
N GLN A 28 23.01 -14.29 -40.71
CA GLN A 28 23.05 -12.84 -40.93
C GLN A 28 21.77 -12.42 -41.67
N SER A 29 20.72 -12.04 -40.92
CA SER A 29 19.55 -11.43 -41.51
C SER A 29 19.87 -9.96 -41.80
N LEU A 30 20.00 -9.64 -43.09
CA LEU A 30 19.93 -8.27 -43.61
C LEU A 30 18.74 -7.56 -42.95
N LYS A 31 19.01 -6.52 -42.15
CA LYS A 31 17.97 -5.67 -41.56
C LYS A 31 17.20 -5.01 -42.71
N ARG A 32 16.01 -5.53 -43.02
CA ARG A 32 15.00 -4.79 -43.79
C ARG A 32 14.79 -3.45 -43.07
N GLN A 33 15.15 -2.35 -43.72
CA GLN A 33 14.74 -1.02 -43.28
C GLN A 33 13.21 -0.98 -43.42
N GLY A 34 12.50 -1.13 -42.30
CA GLY A 34 11.05 -0.97 -42.25
C GLY A 34 10.68 0.46 -42.64
N SER A 35 9.50 0.60 -43.24
CA SER A 35 8.92 1.89 -43.61
C SER A 35 8.76 2.77 -42.36
N VAL A 36 8.87 4.10 -42.51
CA VAL A 36 8.58 5.06 -41.43
C VAL A 36 7.10 4.99 -40.98
N LEU A 37 6.24 4.40 -41.82
CA LEU A 37 4.83 4.14 -41.55
C LEU A 37 4.57 2.78 -40.90
N ASP A 38 5.59 1.92 -40.78
CA ASP A 38 5.45 0.64 -40.09
C ASP A 38 5.38 0.86 -38.58
N TRP A 39 4.50 0.12 -37.92
CA TRP A 39 4.46 0.09 -36.46
C TRP A 39 5.82 -0.36 -35.92
N GLY A 40 6.54 0.58 -35.30
CA GLY A 40 7.81 0.29 -34.64
C GLY A 40 7.63 -0.79 -33.56
N ALA A 41 8.65 -1.62 -33.38
CA ALA A 41 8.66 -2.63 -32.32
C ALA A 41 8.24 -2.01 -30.98
N ARG A 42 7.34 -2.71 -30.25
CA ARG A 42 6.77 -2.24 -28.98
C ARG A 42 7.90 -1.73 -28.07
N LYS A 43 7.97 -0.40 -27.89
CA LYS A 43 9.00 0.23 -27.06
C LYS A 43 8.98 -0.43 -25.68
N LYS A 44 10.12 -0.94 -25.23
CA LYS A 44 10.29 -1.36 -23.83
C LYS A 44 9.90 -0.17 -22.95
N PRO A 45 9.11 -0.36 -21.88
CA PRO A 45 8.72 0.75 -21.03
C PRO A 45 9.98 1.49 -20.58
N ALA A 46 10.06 2.79 -20.86
CA ALA A 46 11.16 3.62 -20.40
C ALA A 46 11.26 3.47 -18.88
N LYS A 47 12.49 3.27 -18.36
CA LYS A 47 12.72 3.36 -16.92
C LYS A 47 12.25 4.75 -16.50
N SER A 48 11.20 4.82 -15.66
CA SER A 48 10.71 6.09 -15.14
C SER A 48 11.87 6.81 -14.44
N ASP A 49 11.89 8.14 -14.53
CA ASP A 49 12.86 8.97 -13.80
C ASP A 49 12.93 8.53 -12.32
N PRO A 50 14.14 8.33 -11.74
CA PRO A 50 14.29 7.95 -10.34
C PRO A 50 13.51 8.85 -9.36
N LEU A 51 13.39 10.15 -9.64
CA LEU A 51 12.63 11.09 -8.82
C LEU A 51 11.12 10.79 -8.84
N VAL A 52 10.58 10.37 -9.99
CA VAL A 52 9.20 9.88 -10.07
C VAL A 52 9.04 8.64 -9.19
N HIS A 53 10.00 7.72 -9.23
CA HIS A 53 9.98 6.52 -8.39
C HIS A 53 10.00 6.87 -6.89
N HIS A 54 10.89 7.76 -6.45
CA HIS A 54 10.93 8.21 -5.05
C HIS A 54 9.66 8.97 -4.66
N GLY A 55 9.13 9.81 -5.55
CA GLY A 55 7.87 10.51 -5.34
C GLY A 55 6.68 9.57 -5.09
N ARG A 56 6.63 8.43 -5.79
CA ARG A 56 5.60 7.39 -5.54
C ARG A 56 5.67 6.84 -4.11
N HIS A 57 6.87 6.66 -3.56
CA HIS A 57 7.01 6.16 -2.19
C HIS A 57 6.78 7.25 -1.14
N PHE A 58 7.29 8.46 -1.40
CA PHE A 58 7.13 9.62 -0.54
C PHE A 58 5.65 9.94 -0.28
N GLY A 59 4.85 10.01 -1.35
CA GLY A 59 3.41 10.28 -1.23
C GLY A 59 2.66 9.24 -0.40
N ARG A 60 3.09 7.97 -0.45
CA ARG A 60 2.46 6.87 0.29
C ARG A 60 2.89 6.76 1.74
N THR A 61 4.11 7.17 2.08
CA THR A 61 4.75 6.79 3.36
C THR A 61 5.28 7.94 4.19
N VAL A 62 5.35 9.15 3.61
CA VAL A 62 5.83 10.35 4.30
C VAL A 62 4.74 11.40 4.37
N HIS A 63 4.23 11.87 3.23
CA HIS A 63 3.17 12.87 3.21
C HIS A 63 2.40 12.89 1.88
N ALA A 64 1.09 12.65 1.93
CA ALA A 64 0.28 12.39 0.73
C ALA A 64 -0.15 13.65 -0.04
N PHE A 65 -0.31 14.77 0.66
CA PHE A 65 -0.85 16.04 0.13
C PHE A 65 0.22 17.14 0.01
N ALA A 66 1.50 16.78 -0.01
CA ALA A 66 2.58 17.76 -0.07
C ALA A 66 2.53 18.53 -1.40
N ASN A 67 2.72 19.85 -1.32
CA ASN A 67 3.22 20.63 -2.44
C ASN A 67 4.74 20.52 -2.43
N ILE A 68 5.29 19.65 -3.30
CA ILE A 68 6.72 19.32 -3.24
C ILE A 68 7.61 20.53 -3.53
N HIS A 69 7.19 21.41 -4.42
CA HIS A 69 7.97 22.61 -4.76
C HIS A 69 8.06 23.56 -3.55
N SER A 70 6.92 23.88 -2.93
CA SER A 70 6.89 24.71 -1.73
C SER A 70 7.64 24.08 -0.56
N LEU A 71 7.54 22.76 -0.40
CA LEU A 71 8.28 22.01 0.63
C LEU A 71 9.79 22.14 0.46
N ILE A 72 10.29 22.02 -0.77
CA ILE A 72 11.74 22.14 -1.06
C ILE A 72 12.21 23.57 -0.81
N LEU A 73 11.50 24.57 -1.34
CA LEU A 73 11.88 25.98 -1.15
C LEU A 73 11.89 26.36 0.33
N ALA A 74 10.82 26.03 1.07
CA ALA A 74 10.76 26.27 2.50
C ALA A 74 11.90 25.57 3.24
N GLY A 75 12.19 24.31 2.88
CA GLY A 75 13.27 23.53 3.47
C GLY A 75 14.67 24.11 3.25
N LEU A 76 14.92 24.68 2.06
CA LEU A 76 16.19 25.32 1.71
C LEU A 76 16.36 26.69 2.40
N SER A 77 15.26 27.39 2.65
CA SER A 77 15.28 28.71 3.32
C SER A 77 15.40 28.64 4.85
N ILE A 78 15.29 27.45 5.46
CA ILE A 78 15.36 27.29 6.92
C ILE A 78 16.81 27.09 7.35
N GLU A 79 17.37 28.10 8.01
CA GLU A 79 18.51 27.91 8.92
C GLU A 79 18.00 27.19 10.19
N SER A 80 18.76 26.23 10.72
CA SER A 80 18.32 25.29 11.77
C SER A 80 17.75 25.93 13.05
N GLU A 81 17.96 27.24 13.27
CA GLU A 81 17.53 28.00 14.45
C GLU A 81 16.22 28.80 14.23
N GLY A 82 15.65 28.84 13.01
CA GLY A 82 14.50 29.68 12.64
C GLY A 82 13.09 29.04 12.71
N LEU A 83 12.92 27.91 13.42
CA LEU A 83 11.65 27.15 13.44
C LEU A 83 10.73 27.57 14.60
N GLU A 84 9.94 28.62 14.36
CA GLU A 84 9.09 29.26 15.39
C GLU A 84 7.79 28.49 15.67
N SER A 85 7.12 27.97 14.62
CA SER A 85 5.81 27.32 14.76
C SER A 85 5.85 25.78 14.70
N ALA A 86 4.86 25.12 15.30
CA ALA A 86 4.67 23.67 15.19
C ALA A 86 4.51 23.21 13.73
N GLN A 87 3.83 24.03 12.91
CA GLN A 87 3.63 23.78 11.49
C GLN A 87 4.96 23.79 10.72
N GLN A 88 5.80 24.81 10.90
CA GLN A 88 7.13 24.88 10.28
C GLN A 88 8.01 23.70 10.69
N ARG A 89 7.98 23.31 11.98
CA ARG A 89 8.72 22.13 12.47
C ARG A 89 8.25 20.85 11.79
N ARG A 90 6.95 20.69 11.55
CA ARG A 90 6.39 19.54 10.83
C ARG A 90 6.80 19.55 9.36
N GLU A 91 6.68 20.67 8.67
CA GLU A 91 7.12 20.84 7.28
C GLU A 91 8.61 20.52 7.12
N TYR A 92 9.46 21.03 8.02
CA TYR A 92 10.89 20.74 8.02
C TYR A 92 11.19 19.25 8.28
N ARG A 93 10.46 18.59 9.21
CA ARG A 93 10.57 17.13 9.41
C ARG A 93 10.21 16.36 8.13
N VAL A 94 9.17 16.78 7.41
CA VAL A 94 8.77 16.17 6.13
C VAL A 94 9.85 16.41 5.05
N TYR A 95 10.41 17.61 4.97
CA TYR A 95 11.53 17.94 4.07
C TYR A 95 12.77 17.08 4.36
N LYS A 96 13.21 16.96 5.62
CA LYS A 96 14.35 16.08 5.97
C LYS A 96 14.07 14.61 5.67
N LYS A 97 12.82 14.14 5.77
CA LYS A 97 12.44 12.79 5.33
C LYS A 97 12.59 12.65 3.80
N LEU A 98 12.20 13.66 3.02
CA LEU A 98 12.39 13.69 1.56
C LEU A 98 13.87 13.59 1.18
N LEU A 99 14.72 14.41 1.80
CA LEU A 99 16.17 14.40 1.56
C LEU A 99 16.77 13.01 1.84
N LYS A 100 16.42 12.38 2.97
CA LYS A 100 16.92 11.05 3.35
C LYS A 100 16.47 9.94 2.40
N MET A 101 15.35 10.12 1.69
CA MET A 101 14.81 9.13 0.78
C MET A 101 15.49 9.11 -0.59
N ILE A 102 16.04 10.23 -1.03
CA ILE A 102 16.61 10.39 -2.37
C ILE A 102 18.14 10.51 -2.22
N PRO A 103 18.92 9.57 -2.76
CA PRO A 103 20.38 9.62 -2.67
C PRO A 103 20.95 10.95 -3.21
N ASN A 104 21.89 11.54 -2.46
CA ASN A 104 22.60 12.78 -2.79
C ASN A 104 21.69 13.98 -3.12
N PHE A 105 20.45 13.99 -2.62
CA PHE A 105 19.48 15.01 -3.01
C PHE A 105 19.74 16.37 -2.36
N GLU A 106 20.29 16.40 -1.15
CA GLU A 106 20.64 17.65 -0.45
C GLU A 106 21.73 18.41 -1.22
N GLU A 107 22.84 17.74 -1.54
CA GLU A 107 23.92 18.29 -2.39
C GLU A 107 23.39 18.75 -3.74
N ARG A 108 22.59 17.91 -4.41
CA ARG A 108 21.99 18.24 -5.70
C ARG A 108 21.07 19.46 -5.64
N LEU A 109 20.38 19.70 -4.53
CA LEU A 109 19.53 20.88 -4.37
C LEU A 109 20.35 22.16 -4.08
N LEU A 110 21.48 22.03 -3.40
CA LEU A 110 22.36 23.17 -3.10
C LEU A 110 23.12 23.68 -4.34
N GLU A 111 23.42 22.78 -5.28
CA GLU A 111 24.11 23.11 -6.54
C GLU A 111 23.16 23.43 -7.70
N ALA A 112 21.85 23.22 -7.52
CA ALA A 112 20.86 23.35 -8.58
C ALA A 112 20.41 24.79 -8.81
N GLU A 113 20.24 25.16 -10.07
CA GLU A 113 19.57 26.40 -10.45
C GLU A 113 18.05 26.34 -10.19
N PRO A 114 17.35 27.48 -10.03
CA PRO A 114 15.92 27.50 -9.72
C PRO A 114 15.05 26.65 -10.66
N GLU A 115 15.33 26.68 -11.98
CA GLU A 115 14.61 25.88 -12.97
C GLU A 115 14.81 24.37 -12.77
N GLU A 116 16.00 23.95 -12.33
CA GLU A 116 16.29 22.55 -12.03
C GLU A 116 15.56 22.09 -10.77
N ILE A 117 15.48 22.94 -9.75
CA ILE A 117 14.67 22.69 -8.54
C ILE A 117 13.20 22.48 -8.92
N VAL A 118 12.64 23.34 -9.76
CA VAL A 118 11.27 23.21 -10.28
C VAL A 118 11.09 21.89 -11.04
N ALA A 119 12.04 21.52 -11.90
CA ALA A 119 11.98 20.28 -12.66
C ALA A 119 12.02 19.04 -11.75
N MET A 120 12.91 19.03 -10.74
CA MET A 120 13.01 17.95 -9.76
C MET A 120 11.73 17.81 -8.93
N ALA A 121 11.22 18.93 -8.39
CA ALA A 121 9.97 18.96 -7.65
C ALA A 121 8.80 18.43 -8.48
N THR A 122 8.76 18.78 -9.77
CA THR A 122 7.73 18.31 -10.71
C THR A 122 7.79 16.80 -10.90
N GLN A 123 8.97 16.19 -11.03
CA GLN A 123 9.09 14.72 -11.15
C GLN A 123 8.64 14.00 -9.88
N ILE A 124 9.01 14.51 -8.70
CA ILE A 124 8.60 13.93 -7.42
C ILE A 124 7.09 14.06 -7.24
N GLN A 125 6.53 15.23 -7.51
CA GLN A 125 5.09 15.49 -7.45
C GLN A 125 4.31 14.58 -8.41
N LYS A 126 4.83 14.40 -9.64
CA LYS A 126 4.29 13.46 -10.62
C LYS A 126 4.25 12.04 -10.06
N GLY A 127 5.33 11.58 -9.42
CA GLY A 127 5.37 10.30 -8.72
C GLY A 127 4.27 10.16 -7.67
N ALA A 128 4.15 11.12 -6.76
CA ALA A 128 3.14 11.12 -5.70
C ALA A 128 1.70 11.11 -6.28
N SER A 129 1.44 11.92 -7.31
CA SER A 129 0.12 11.98 -7.94
C SER A 129 -0.21 10.72 -8.75
N SER A 130 0.75 10.17 -9.49
CA SER A 130 0.55 8.92 -10.26
C SER A 130 0.29 7.72 -9.36
N SER A 131 1.08 7.54 -8.30
CA SER A 131 0.84 6.47 -7.32
C SER A 131 -0.55 6.57 -6.68
N ARG A 132 -0.99 7.76 -6.29
CA ARG A 132 -2.33 7.97 -5.75
C ARG A 132 -3.42 7.62 -6.75
N SER A 133 -3.27 8.00 -8.01
CA SER A 133 -4.24 7.64 -9.06
C SER A 133 -4.31 6.12 -9.28
N ASP A 134 -3.16 5.44 -9.31
CA ASP A 134 -3.08 3.98 -9.44
C ASP A 134 -3.76 3.27 -8.25
N ASP A 135 -3.49 3.73 -7.04
CA ASP A 135 -4.04 3.14 -5.81
C ASP A 135 -5.55 3.38 -5.71
N THR A 136 -6.00 4.61 -6.00
CA THR A 136 -7.43 4.96 -6.07
C THR A 136 -8.15 4.11 -7.11
N SER A 137 -7.62 3.99 -8.32
CA SER A 137 -8.28 3.25 -9.41
C SER A 137 -8.35 1.75 -9.13
N SER A 138 -7.30 1.17 -8.55
CA SER A 138 -7.27 -0.25 -8.21
C SER A 138 -8.09 -0.61 -6.97
N MET A 139 -8.27 0.31 -6.02
CA MET A 139 -9.06 0.07 -4.80
C MET A 139 -10.57 0.12 -5.05
N LYS A 140 -11.03 0.93 -6.02
CA LYS A 140 -12.45 1.10 -6.37
C LYS A 140 -13.24 -0.22 -6.57
N PRO A 141 -12.75 -1.22 -7.32
CA PRO A 141 -13.49 -2.48 -7.47
C PRO A 141 -13.36 -3.40 -6.25
N VAL A 142 -12.16 -3.55 -5.69
CA VAL A 142 -11.88 -4.53 -4.64
C VAL A 142 -12.52 -4.18 -3.30
N ILE A 143 -12.75 -2.90 -3.02
CA ILE A 143 -13.44 -2.49 -1.78
C ILE A 143 -14.85 -3.08 -1.70
N ILE A 144 -15.52 -3.26 -2.84
CA ILE A 144 -16.85 -3.87 -2.90
C ILE A 144 -16.76 -5.35 -2.56
N ASP A 145 -15.72 -6.02 -3.04
CA ASP A 145 -15.49 -7.43 -2.72
C ASP A 145 -15.21 -7.63 -1.23
N TRP A 146 -14.47 -6.70 -0.59
CA TRP A 146 -14.18 -6.79 0.85
C TRP A 146 -15.37 -6.53 1.76
N ILE A 147 -16.33 -5.69 1.34
CA ILE A 147 -17.54 -5.40 2.13
C ILE A 147 -18.71 -6.32 1.80
N THR A 148 -18.62 -7.13 0.73
CA THR A 148 -19.67 -8.08 0.35
C THR A 148 -19.54 -9.33 1.21
N PRO A 149 -20.55 -9.70 2.00
CA PRO A 149 -20.55 -10.96 2.75
C PRO A 149 -20.39 -12.17 1.84
N ALA A 150 -19.74 -13.23 2.32
CA ALA A 150 -19.51 -14.44 1.52
C ALA A 150 -20.81 -15.17 1.12
N GLU A 151 -21.85 -15.06 1.94
CA GLU A 151 -23.10 -15.81 1.79
C GLU A 151 -24.19 -15.06 1.04
N GLU A 152 -24.17 -13.73 1.04
CA GLU A 152 -25.19 -12.93 0.38
C GLU A 152 -24.63 -11.68 -0.32
N PRO A 153 -25.17 -11.33 -1.51
CA PRO A 153 -24.78 -10.12 -2.19
C PRO A 153 -25.29 -8.88 -1.44
N LEU A 154 -24.60 -7.76 -1.63
CA LEU A 154 -25.03 -6.46 -1.12
C LEU A 154 -26.43 -6.10 -1.65
N LYS A 155 -27.22 -5.47 -0.79
CA LYS A 155 -28.57 -4.99 -1.10
C LYS A 155 -28.65 -3.49 -0.76
N PRO A 156 -28.89 -2.61 -1.76
CA PRO A 156 -28.89 -2.86 -3.22
C PRO A 156 -27.54 -3.34 -3.77
N LEU A 157 -27.53 -3.94 -4.97
CA LEU A 157 -26.27 -4.33 -5.62
C LEU A 157 -25.42 -3.09 -5.93
N LEU A 158 -24.12 -3.15 -5.62
CA LEU A 158 -23.18 -2.09 -5.96
C LEU A 158 -22.33 -2.46 -7.18
N ALA A 159 -22.27 -1.55 -8.15
CA ALA A 159 -21.37 -1.67 -9.29
C ALA A 159 -19.89 -1.49 -8.85
N ARG A 160 -19.02 -2.38 -9.32
CA ARG A 160 -17.58 -2.37 -8.97
C ARG A 160 -16.82 -1.17 -9.54
N ASN A 161 -17.22 -0.67 -10.70
CA ASN A 161 -16.55 0.41 -11.43
C ASN A 161 -17.25 1.78 -11.29
N GLN A 162 -18.43 1.84 -10.69
CA GLN A 162 -19.18 3.07 -10.47
C GLN A 162 -19.32 3.36 -8.97
N LYS A 163 -19.28 4.64 -8.61
CA LYS A 163 -19.32 5.09 -7.21
C LYS A 163 -20.62 5.78 -6.82
N LEU A 164 -21.48 6.15 -7.76
CA LEU A 164 -22.65 6.99 -7.51
C LEU A 164 -23.53 6.46 -6.36
N ASP A 165 -23.78 5.15 -6.35
CA ASP A 165 -24.64 4.50 -5.36
C ASP A 165 -23.93 4.17 -4.04
N ARG A 166 -22.63 4.46 -3.91
CA ARG A 166 -21.87 4.25 -2.66
C ARG A 166 -22.05 5.42 -1.70
N GLY A 167 -21.20 5.52 -0.68
CA GLY A 167 -21.33 6.58 0.34
C GLY A 167 -22.61 6.40 1.15
N PHE A 168 -23.25 7.51 1.49
CA PHE A 168 -24.54 7.53 2.21
C PHE A 168 -25.75 7.13 1.35
N ASN A 169 -25.54 6.84 0.05
CA ASN A 169 -26.60 6.32 -0.82
C ASN A 169 -26.87 4.82 -0.62
N HIS A 170 -25.98 4.08 0.06
CA HIS A 170 -26.12 2.65 0.28
C HIS A 170 -25.94 2.27 1.77
N PRO A 171 -26.77 1.35 2.32
CA PRO A 171 -26.77 1.01 3.75
C PRO A 171 -25.40 0.60 4.32
N VAL A 172 -24.65 -0.26 3.62
CA VAL A 172 -23.36 -0.78 4.08
C VAL A 172 -22.24 0.27 4.02
N THR A 173 -22.02 0.91 2.86
CA THR A 173 -20.99 1.96 2.74
C THR A 173 -21.31 3.17 3.61
N GLY A 174 -22.59 3.51 3.76
CA GLY A 174 -23.05 4.57 4.65
C GLY A 174 -22.77 4.26 6.12
N ARG A 175 -23.03 3.03 6.58
CA ARG A 175 -22.69 2.57 7.94
C ARG A 175 -21.19 2.71 8.21
N LEU A 176 -20.37 2.22 7.28
CA LEU A 176 -18.91 2.24 7.40
C LEU A 176 -18.35 3.66 7.46
N LEU A 177 -18.94 4.59 6.70
CA LEU A 177 -18.54 5.99 6.61
C LEU A 177 -19.21 6.88 7.67
N CYS A 178 -20.21 6.39 8.38
CA CYS A 178 -20.89 7.16 9.41
C CYS A 178 -19.90 7.55 10.50
N PRO A 179 -19.82 8.84 10.89
CA PRO A 179 -19.01 9.30 12.00
C PRO A 179 -19.33 8.55 13.29
N THR A 180 -18.33 8.39 14.16
CA THR A 180 -18.53 7.77 15.48
C THR A 180 -19.45 8.55 16.40
N SER A 181 -19.63 9.86 16.15
CA SER A 181 -20.53 10.76 16.87
C SER A 181 -22.00 10.63 16.49
N LEU A 182 -22.33 9.92 15.40
CA LEU A 182 -23.70 9.79 14.89
C LEU A 182 -24.17 8.33 14.95
N ASP A 183 -25.46 8.12 15.22
CA ASP A 183 -26.07 6.79 15.18
C ASP A 183 -26.62 6.47 13.79
N TRP A 184 -25.96 5.53 13.09
CA TRP A 184 -26.42 5.07 11.77
C TRP A 184 -27.76 4.30 11.83
N SER A 185 -28.15 3.81 13.00
CA SER A 185 -29.41 3.08 13.19
C SER A 185 -30.61 4.02 13.07
N ASP A 186 -30.41 5.31 13.33
CA ASP A 186 -31.43 6.35 13.23
C ASP A 186 -31.77 6.64 11.74
N PRO A 187 -33.02 6.42 11.30
CA PRO A 187 -33.48 6.76 9.95
C PRO A 187 -33.36 8.26 9.60
N GLU A 188 -33.52 9.16 10.56
CA GLU A 188 -33.43 10.60 10.34
C GLU A 188 -31.99 10.99 10.02
N ILE A 189 -31.03 10.49 10.80
CA ILE A 189 -29.59 10.68 10.54
C ILE A 189 -29.20 10.13 9.17
N ARG A 190 -29.66 8.93 8.80
CA ARG A 190 -29.37 8.35 7.46
C ARG A 190 -29.91 9.24 6.34
N THR A 191 -31.12 9.77 6.50
CA THR A 191 -31.76 10.63 5.50
C THR A 191 -31.05 11.96 5.39
N ALA A 192 -30.74 12.60 6.52
CA ALA A 192 -30.03 13.87 6.57
C ALA A 192 -28.60 13.77 5.97
N LEU A 193 -27.89 12.66 6.24
CA LEU A 193 -26.59 12.38 5.63
C LEU A 193 -26.67 12.15 4.12
N LYS A 194 -27.68 11.38 3.67
CA LYS A 194 -27.91 11.12 2.24
C LYS A 194 -28.27 12.40 1.48
N ASN A 195 -29.08 13.27 2.07
CA ASN A 195 -29.51 14.54 1.50
C ASN A 195 -28.45 15.66 1.64
N LYS A 196 -27.33 15.40 2.33
CA LYS A 196 -26.28 16.37 2.65
C LYS A 196 -26.77 17.54 3.53
N GLU A 197 -27.78 17.31 4.37
CA GLU A 197 -28.26 18.25 5.38
C GLU A 197 -27.31 18.32 6.59
N ILE A 198 -26.67 17.18 6.90
CA ILE A 198 -25.55 17.10 7.85
C ILE A 198 -24.26 17.13 7.03
N SER A 199 -23.42 18.15 7.27
CA SER A 199 -22.06 18.22 6.72
C SER A 199 -21.09 17.50 7.66
N ILE A 200 -20.37 16.53 7.14
CA ILE A 200 -19.32 15.79 7.86
C ILE A 200 -17.97 16.42 7.53
N SER A 201 -17.20 16.81 8.55
CA SER A 201 -15.83 17.27 8.40
C SER A 201 -14.88 16.09 8.18
N GLY A 202 -13.71 16.33 7.58
CA GLY A 202 -12.62 15.35 7.59
C GLY A 202 -12.19 14.92 9.00
N ALA A 203 -12.39 15.74 10.03
CA ALA A 203 -12.07 15.37 11.42
C ALA A 203 -13.11 14.42 12.05
N ASP A 204 -14.30 14.28 11.46
CA ASP A 204 -15.33 13.36 11.92
C ASP A 204 -15.01 11.94 11.47
N TRP A 205 -14.33 11.20 12.35
CA TRP A 205 -13.78 9.91 11.99
C TRP A 205 -14.86 8.83 11.80
N PRO A 206 -14.80 8.09 10.68
CA PRO A 206 -15.78 7.07 10.35
C PRO A 206 -15.50 5.76 11.09
N ARG A 207 -16.58 4.99 11.31
CA ARG A 207 -16.54 3.70 12.03
C ARG A 207 -15.56 2.69 11.44
N PHE A 208 -15.34 2.67 10.12
CA PHE A 208 -14.43 1.70 9.49
C PHE A 208 -12.97 1.81 9.99
N LEU A 209 -12.57 2.91 10.63
CA LEU A 209 -11.25 3.02 11.23
C LEU A 209 -11.08 2.08 12.44
N TYR A 210 -12.18 1.75 13.10
CA TYR A 210 -12.17 1.00 14.34
C TYR A 210 -12.25 -0.50 14.10
N CYS A 211 -11.60 -1.27 14.97
CA CYS A 211 -11.77 -2.71 15.05
C CYS A 211 -13.26 -3.04 15.27
N ASP A 212 -13.78 -4.00 14.50
CA ASP A 212 -15.19 -4.40 14.49
C ASP A 212 -16.20 -3.25 14.29
N GLU A 213 -15.76 -2.11 13.75
CA GLU A 213 -16.57 -0.89 13.57
C GLU A 213 -17.12 -0.30 14.89
N ARG A 214 -16.46 -0.61 16.03
CA ARG A 214 -16.90 -0.22 17.38
C ARG A 214 -16.04 0.92 17.95
N TYR A 215 -16.72 1.99 18.35
CA TYR A 215 -16.12 3.13 19.05
C TYR A 215 -16.59 3.12 20.50
N ASP A 216 -15.65 3.33 21.43
CA ASP A 216 -15.93 3.50 22.86
C ASP A 216 -15.55 4.93 23.28
N PRO A 217 -16.51 5.77 23.71
CA PRO A 217 -16.20 7.11 24.18
C PRO A 217 -15.40 7.13 25.49
N GLY A 218 -15.41 6.03 26.27
CA GLY A 218 -14.61 5.88 27.49
C GLY A 218 -13.15 5.51 27.22
N ASP A 219 -12.87 4.89 26.07
CA ASP A 219 -11.52 4.60 25.57
C ASP A 219 -11.45 4.84 24.04
N PRO A 220 -11.27 6.10 23.60
CA PRO A 220 -11.29 6.46 22.19
C PRO A 220 -10.19 5.80 21.35
N TRP A 221 -9.09 5.34 21.97
CA TRP A 221 -8.01 4.63 21.29
C TRP A 221 -8.34 3.16 21.05
N MET A 222 -9.32 2.60 21.77
CA MET A 222 -9.70 1.21 21.64
C MET A 222 -10.11 0.89 20.21
N GLY A 223 -9.30 0.07 19.55
CA GLY A 223 -9.56 -0.36 18.17
C GLY A 223 -9.31 0.69 17.10
N LEU A 224 -8.95 1.94 17.44
CA LEU A 224 -8.68 3.00 16.48
C LEU A 224 -7.56 2.61 15.50
N LEU A 225 -7.81 2.83 14.22
CA LEU A 225 -6.92 2.47 13.09
C LEU A 225 -6.56 0.97 13.05
N ARG A 226 -7.46 0.10 13.55
CA ARG A 226 -7.32 -1.37 13.52
C ARG A 226 -8.46 -2.06 12.77
N GLY A 227 -9.29 -1.31 12.02
CA GLY A 227 -10.35 -1.89 11.19
C GLY A 227 -9.81 -2.80 10.07
N GLU A 228 -10.51 -3.90 9.79
CA GLU A 228 -10.10 -4.91 8.80
C GLU A 228 -9.96 -4.33 7.38
N LEU A 229 -10.81 -3.36 7.02
CA LEU A 229 -10.71 -2.67 5.72
C LEU A 229 -9.39 -1.90 5.57
N LEU A 230 -8.83 -1.38 6.67
CA LEU A 230 -7.51 -0.75 6.64
C LEU A 230 -6.42 -1.79 6.37
N ILE A 231 -6.51 -2.97 6.98
CA ILE A 231 -5.53 -4.05 6.77
C ILE A 231 -5.56 -4.53 5.32
N SER A 232 -6.75 -4.78 4.79
CA SER A 232 -6.95 -5.16 3.38
C SER A 232 -6.46 -4.07 2.43
N GLY A 233 -6.82 -2.81 2.69
CA GLY A 233 -6.36 -1.65 1.92
C GLY A 233 -4.84 -1.51 1.93
N PHE A 234 -4.20 -1.68 3.09
CA PHE A 234 -2.76 -1.57 3.23
C PHE A 234 -2.05 -2.67 2.43
N LYS A 235 -2.51 -3.91 2.55
CA LYS A 235 -1.96 -5.05 1.80
C LYS A 235 -2.11 -4.85 0.29
N HIS A 236 -3.28 -4.38 -0.14
CA HIS A 236 -3.53 -4.07 -1.55
C HIS A 236 -2.55 -3.03 -2.10
N ILE A 237 -2.30 -1.94 -1.35
CA ILE A 237 -1.36 -0.88 -1.73
C ILE A 237 0.09 -1.35 -1.66
N PHE A 238 0.51 -1.98 -0.56
CA PHE A 238 1.93 -2.14 -0.25
C PHE A 238 2.49 -3.53 -0.55
N THR A 239 1.75 -4.62 -0.35
CA THR A 239 2.31 -5.99 -0.47
C THR A 239 2.01 -6.63 -1.83
N SER A 240 0.74 -6.68 -2.23
CA SER A 240 0.28 -7.15 -3.55
C SER A 240 -1.25 -7.15 -3.54
N PRO A 241 -1.93 -6.79 -4.63
CA PRO A 241 -3.37 -7.00 -4.77
C PRO A 241 -3.79 -8.47 -4.50
N SER A 242 -2.96 -9.44 -4.89
CA SER A 242 -3.24 -10.87 -4.63
C SER A 242 -3.03 -11.32 -3.18
N SER A 243 -2.49 -10.46 -2.30
CA SER A 243 -2.26 -10.80 -0.88
C SER A 243 -3.50 -10.61 0.01
N THR A 244 -4.61 -10.13 -0.57
CA THR A 244 -5.93 -10.17 0.04
C THR A 244 -6.70 -11.45 -0.31
N GLU A 245 -6.12 -12.35 -1.12
CA GLU A 245 -6.70 -13.64 -1.51
C GLU A 245 -5.83 -14.79 -0.95
N ASP A 246 -6.43 -15.95 -0.67
CA ASP A 246 -5.74 -17.12 -0.07
C ASP A 246 -4.69 -17.78 -1.00
N ALA A 247 -4.62 -17.39 -2.28
CA ALA A 247 -3.70 -17.95 -3.26
C ALA A 247 -2.77 -16.87 -3.86
N PRO A 248 -1.46 -16.88 -3.58
CA PRO A 248 -0.54 -15.86 -4.09
C PRO A 248 -0.29 -16.05 -5.60
N ARG A 249 -0.88 -15.16 -6.42
CA ARG A 249 -0.66 -15.09 -7.89
C ARG A 249 0.05 -13.79 -8.32
N ALA A 250 1.05 -13.35 -7.55
CA ALA A 250 1.76 -12.12 -7.86
C ALA A 250 2.80 -12.31 -8.99
N THR A 251 2.61 -11.63 -10.13
CA THR A 251 3.61 -11.55 -11.22
C THR A 251 4.61 -10.40 -11.04
N ARG A 252 4.41 -9.52 -10.04
CA ARG A 252 5.25 -8.35 -9.75
C ARG A 252 5.50 -8.20 -8.25
N SER A 253 6.65 -7.61 -7.89
CA SER A 253 6.98 -7.19 -6.52
C SER A 253 5.93 -6.22 -5.97
N GLY A 254 5.57 -6.35 -4.69
CA GLY A 254 4.79 -5.34 -3.97
C GLY A 254 5.49 -3.99 -3.83
N ASN A 255 4.74 -2.90 -3.69
CA ASN A 255 5.30 -1.56 -3.50
C ASN A 255 6.25 -1.48 -2.28
N ALA A 256 5.96 -2.18 -1.19
CA ALA A 256 6.85 -2.28 -0.03
C ALA A 256 8.18 -2.93 -0.39
N ARG A 257 8.16 -4.06 -1.12
CA ARG A 257 9.40 -4.71 -1.59
C ARG A 257 10.16 -3.83 -2.58
N ILE A 258 9.45 -3.17 -3.50
CA ILE A 258 10.02 -2.27 -4.51
C ILE A 258 10.82 -1.14 -3.85
N HIS A 259 10.33 -0.61 -2.74
CA HIS A 259 10.94 0.51 -2.04
C HIS A 259 11.72 0.12 -0.77
N GLY A 260 11.90 -1.17 -0.49
CA GLY A 260 12.60 -1.64 0.71
C GLY A 260 11.90 -1.32 2.03
N MET A 261 10.58 -1.10 2.01
CA MET A 261 9.78 -0.81 3.20
C MET A 261 9.63 -2.07 4.07
N THR A 262 10.13 -1.99 5.31
CA THR A 262 10.14 -3.09 6.27
C THR A 262 9.27 -2.84 7.50
N ARG A 263 8.74 -1.63 7.63
CA ARG A 263 7.85 -1.20 8.70
C ARG A 263 6.82 -0.22 8.20
N VAL A 264 5.65 -0.21 8.82
CA VAL A 264 4.64 0.83 8.62
C VAL A 264 5.12 2.18 9.16
N THR A 265 4.60 3.26 8.57
CA THR A 265 4.71 4.62 9.09
C THR A 265 3.31 5.16 9.42
N PRO A 266 3.19 6.15 10.33
CA PRO A 266 1.93 6.86 10.54
C PRO A 266 1.27 7.32 9.23
N ALA A 267 2.07 7.94 8.36
CA ALA A 267 1.61 8.40 7.06
C ALA A 267 1.14 7.29 6.12
N SER A 268 1.72 6.09 6.17
CA SER A 268 1.23 4.96 5.38
C SER A 268 -0.12 4.42 5.84
N ILE A 269 -0.39 4.46 7.15
CA ILE A 269 -1.68 4.08 7.72
C ILE A 269 -2.73 5.14 7.36
N ALA A 270 -2.43 6.43 7.63
CA ALA A 270 -3.32 7.54 7.30
C ALA A 270 -3.62 7.57 5.79
N TYR A 271 -2.62 7.38 4.93
CA TYR A 271 -2.80 7.31 3.48
C TYR A 271 -3.76 6.18 3.08
N THR A 272 -3.57 5.00 3.67
CA THR A 272 -4.45 3.84 3.43
C THR A 272 -5.88 4.15 3.85
N ALA A 273 -6.07 4.73 5.05
CA ALA A 273 -7.38 5.16 5.52
C ALA A 273 -8.04 6.15 4.56
N THR A 274 -7.29 7.11 4.03
CA THR A 274 -7.80 8.07 3.04
C THR A 274 -8.22 7.37 1.74
N GLN A 275 -7.45 6.39 1.25
CA GLN A 275 -7.80 5.62 0.06
C GLN A 275 -9.07 4.78 0.28
N VAL A 276 -9.19 4.12 1.43
CA VAL A 276 -10.39 3.32 1.80
C VAL A 276 -11.61 4.21 1.92
N ARG A 277 -11.51 5.33 2.65
CA ARG A 277 -12.61 6.30 2.78
C ARG A 277 -13.07 6.80 1.43
N PHE A 278 -12.12 7.16 0.57
CA PHE A 278 -12.45 7.56 -0.79
C PHE A 278 -13.13 6.41 -1.53
N ALA A 279 -12.60 5.19 -1.53
CA ALA A 279 -13.19 4.06 -2.27
C ALA A 279 -14.64 3.74 -1.86
N LEU A 280 -14.98 3.94 -0.58
CA LEU A 280 -16.32 3.78 -0.02
C LEU A 280 -17.27 4.95 -0.33
N SER A 281 -16.76 6.15 -0.60
CA SER A 281 -17.59 7.35 -0.84
C SER A 281 -18.29 7.32 -2.21
N SER A 282 -19.23 8.24 -2.45
CA SER A 282 -19.86 8.43 -3.76
C SER A 282 -19.07 9.33 -4.71
N ALA A 283 -18.09 10.08 -4.20
CA ALA A 283 -17.31 11.06 -4.98
C ALA A 283 -16.52 10.39 -6.11
N THR A 284 -16.62 10.89 -7.35
CA THR A 284 -15.95 10.27 -8.50
C THR A 284 -14.51 10.73 -8.68
N THR A 285 -14.20 11.94 -8.19
CA THR A 285 -12.90 12.62 -8.32
C THR A 285 -12.26 12.79 -6.95
N PHE A 286 -10.97 12.47 -6.87
CA PHE A 286 -10.16 12.76 -5.69
C PHE A 286 -9.61 14.18 -5.82
N CYS A 287 -10.19 15.13 -5.11
CA CYS A 287 -9.74 16.53 -5.12
C CYS A 287 -9.25 16.97 -3.74
N ARG A 288 -8.29 17.89 -3.70
CA ARG A 288 -7.78 18.48 -2.46
C ARG A 288 -8.81 19.35 -1.74
N THR A 289 -9.62 20.06 -2.52
CA THR A 289 -10.59 21.06 -2.03
C THR A 289 -12.04 20.59 -2.14
N ASP A 290 -12.27 19.31 -2.43
CA ASP A 290 -13.63 18.79 -2.50
C ASP A 290 -14.23 18.76 -1.10
N ARG A 291 -15.26 19.59 -0.89
CA ARG A 291 -16.01 19.69 0.37
C ARG A 291 -16.81 18.42 0.65
N ASP A 292 -17.14 17.61 -0.37
CA ASP A 292 -17.92 16.39 -0.18
C ASP A 292 -17.11 15.31 0.53
N THR A 293 -15.81 15.19 0.21
CA THR A 293 -14.94 14.21 0.87
C THR A 293 -14.05 14.83 1.93
N ASP A 294 -13.54 16.06 1.75
CA ASP A 294 -12.62 16.69 2.70
C ASP A 294 -11.40 15.80 3.04
N SER A 295 -10.81 15.20 1.99
CA SER A 295 -9.79 14.13 2.13
C SER A 295 -8.48 14.63 2.73
N GLU A 296 -8.11 15.90 2.52
CA GLU A 296 -6.89 16.49 3.07
C GLU A 296 -7.02 16.75 4.57
N THR A 297 -8.16 17.27 5.04
CA THR A 297 -8.48 17.43 6.47
C THR A 297 -8.55 16.07 7.16
N PHE A 298 -9.19 15.07 6.53
CA PHE A 298 -9.23 13.71 7.06
C PHE A 298 -7.83 13.11 7.23
N TYR A 299 -6.98 13.22 6.21
CA TYR A 299 -5.59 12.78 6.32
C TYR A 299 -4.81 13.54 7.38
N THR A 300 -4.97 14.87 7.44
CA THR A 300 -4.22 15.73 8.34
C THR A 300 -4.59 15.46 9.79
N SER A 301 -5.88 15.34 10.12
CA SER A 301 -6.33 15.02 11.49
C SER A 301 -5.75 13.69 12.00
N LEU A 302 -5.67 12.66 11.15
CA LEU A 302 -5.02 11.39 11.51
C LEU A 302 -3.52 11.55 11.75
N ILE A 303 -2.83 12.34 10.92
CA ILE A 303 -1.40 12.60 11.12
C ILE A 303 -1.15 13.42 12.37
N GLU A 304 -1.99 14.41 12.66
CA GLU A 304 -1.88 15.24 13.86
C GLU A 304 -1.98 14.38 15.11
N LEU A 305 -2.97 13.51 15.22
CA LEU A 305 -3.05 12.53 16.32
C LEU A 305 -1.80 11.64 16.38
N LEU A 306 -1.40 11.04 15.26
CA LEU A 306 -0.29 10.07 15.24
C LEU A 306 1.10 10.71 15.39
N GLU A 307 1.22 12.03 15.30
CA GLU A 307 2.46 12.77 15.54
C GLU A 307 2.40 13.63 16.81
N ASP A 308 1.30 13.56 17.56
CA ASP A 308 1.14 14.23 18.85
C ASP A 308 2.09 13.63 19.89
N PRO A 309 2.97 14.43 20.51
CA PRO A 309 3.82 13.97 21.60
C PRO A 309 3.06 13.33 22.78
N GLU A 310 1.84 13.78 23.08
CA GLU A 310 1.02 13.22 24.17
C GLU A 310 0.53 11.81 23.85
N GLU A 311 0.38 11.50 22.57
CA GLU A 311 -0.14 10.22 22.05
C GLU A 311 0.98 9.27 21.59
N GLU A 312 2.24 9.58 21.91
CA GLU A 312 3.40 8.85 21.40
C GLU A 312 3.38 7.37 21.84
N GLN A 313 2.94 7.09 23.06
CA GLN A 313 2.87 5.74 23.60
C GLN A 313 1.87 4.88 22.83
N GLU A 314 0.65 5.38 22.64
CA GLU A 314 -0.41 4.67 21.90
C GLU A 314 -0.04 4.51 20.41
N THR A 315 0.55 5.54 19.82
CA THR A 315 1.06 5.48 18.45
C THR A 315 2.14 4.39 18.30
N LYS A 316 3.10 4.31 19.23
CA LYS A 316 4.14 3.25 19.21
C LYS A 316 3.51 1.86 19.31
N ALA A 317 2.53 1.69 20.19
CA ALA A 317 1.79 0.43 20.34
C ALA A 317 1.04 0.05 19.06
N LEU A 318 0.36 1.02 18.42
CA LEU A 318 -0.32 0.85 17.15
C LEU A 318 0.65 0.43 16.04
N LEU A 319 1.78 1.13 15.87
CA LEU A 319 2.77 0.80 14.84
C LEU A 319 3.36 -0.59 15.06
N SER A 320 3.60 -0.99 16.30
CA SER A 320 4.06 -2.34 16.66
C SER A 320 3.03 -3.41 16.25
N TRP A 321 1.75 -3.19 16.59
CA TRP A 321 0.64 -4.05 16.23
C TRP A 321 0.49 -4.21 14.71
N TRP A 322 0.64 -3.12 13.96
CA TRP A 322 0.60 -3.12 12.50
C TRP A 322 1.76 -3.90 11.90
N ASN A 323 2.99 -3.64 12.35
CA ASN A 323 4.17 -4.34 11.86
C ASN A 323 4.08 -5.86 12.04
N GLY A 324 3.51 -6.33 13.15
CA GLY A 324 3.27 -7.76 13.37
C GLY A 324 2.30 -8.41 12.37
N ARG A 325 1.37 -7.63 11.80
CA ARG A 325 0.36 -8.13 10.84
C ARG A 325 0.80 -8.06 9.39
N VAL A 326 1.38 -6.92 8.98
CA VAL A 326 1.68 -6.67 7.55
C VAL A 326 3.15 -6.90 7.19
N PHE A 327 4.05 -6.97 8.18
CA PHE A 327 5.47 -7.27 8.00
C PHE A 327 5.97 -8.38 8.95
N PRO A 328 5.33 -9.56 9.01
CA PRO A 328 5.64 -10.61 9.99
C PRO A 328 7.08 -11.18 9.86
N SER A 329 7.71 -11.01 8.70
CA SER A 329 9.10 -11.44 8.48
C SER A 329 10.14 -10.41 8.93
N ALA A 330 9.75 -9.14 9.07
CA ALA A 330 10.62 -8.06 9.55
C ALA A 330 10.36 -7.71 11.02
N SER A 331 9.20 -8.09 11.56
CA SER A 331 8.94 -8.04 12.99
C SER A 331 9.87 -9.02 13.71
N ASN A 332 10.63 -8.52 14.69
CA ASN A 332 11.55 -9.26 15.56
C ASN A 332 10.86 -10.30 16.47
N THR A 333 9.69 -10.81 16.09
CA THR A 333 9.11 -12.01 16.67
C THR A 333 10.06 -13.15 16.35
N ARG A 334 10.94 -13.42 17.32
CA ARG A 334 11.97 -14.46 17.34
C ARG A 334 11.36 -15.70 16.68
N ARG A 335 11.83 -16.05 15.48
CA ARG A 335 11.51 -17.35 14.85
C ARG A 335 12.16 -18.43 15.70
N ILE A 336 11.56 -18.72 16.85
CA ILE A 336 11.92 -19.85 17.69
C ILE A 336 11.53 -21.05 16.85
N ALA A 337 12.54 -21.78 16.36
CA ALA A 337 12.30 -23.04 15.69
C ALA A 337 11.42 -23.88 16.63
N PRO A 338 10.31 -24.47 16.16
CA PRO A 338 9.43 -25.26 17.01
C PRO A 338 10.23 -26.25 17.86
N GLU A 339 9.83 -26.50 19.11
CA GLU A 339 10.59 -27.34 20.05
C GLU A 339 10.92 -28.74 19.48
N ASN A 340 10.08 -29.21 18.56
CA ASN A 340 10.18 -30.49 17.86
C ASN A 340 10.71 -30.39 16.41
N SER A 341 11.17 -29.21 15.99
CA SER A 341 11.75 -29.04 14.65
C SER A 341 13.04 -29.87 14.52
N ALA A 342 13.35 -30.29 13.28
CA ALA A 342 14.60 -30.97 12.98
C ALA A 342 15.83 -30.19 13.48
N LEU A 343 15.81 -28.86 13.40
CA LEU A 343 16.87 -27.99 13.89
C LEU A 343 17.03 -28.06 15.42
N SER A 344 15.91 -28.03 16.16
CA SER A 344 15.89 -28.16 17.63
C SER A 344 16.40 -29.55 18.06
N ASN A 345 15.99 -30.61 17.35
CA ASN A 345 16.45 -31.98 17.60
C ASN A 345 17.93 -32.17 17.28
N ILE A 346 18.43 -31.58 16.18
CA ILE A 346 19.86 -31.60 15.83
C ILE A 346 20.69 -30.87 16.89
N ARG A 347 20.22 -29.72 17.37
CA ARG A 347 20.89 -28.97 18.45
C ARG A 347 20.93 -29.77 19.75
N ARG A 348 19.80 -30.40 20.15
CA ARG A 348 19.71 -31.27 21.34
C ARG A 348 20.67 -32.46 21.22
N LYS A 349 20.73 -33.12 20.06
CA LYS A 349 21.66 -34.23 19.78
C LYS A 349 23.14 -33.81 19.79
N ARG A 350 23.46 -32.59 19.36
CA ARG A 350 24.83 -32.04 19.47
C ARG A 350 25.20 -31.72 20.92
N ALA A 351 24.27 -31.16 21.70
CA ALA A 351 24.49 -30.85 23.10
C ALA A 351 24.70 -32.14 23.94
N SER A 352 23.87 -33.16 23.73
CA SER A 352 24.05 -34.46 24.40
C SER A 352 25.37 -35.11 24.05
N ARG A 353 25.77 -35.12 22.77
CA ARG A 353 27.09 -35.63 22.34
C ARG A 353 28.27 -34.90 22.98
N LYS A 354 28.19 -33.58 23.13
CA LYS A 354 29.23 -32.79 23.82
C LYS A 354 29.30 -33.13 25.31
N ALA A 355 28.16 -33.27 25.98
CA ALA A 355 28.10 -33.65 27.39
C ALA A 355 28.62 -35.08 27.64
N SER A 356 28.34 -36.01 26.73
CA SER A 356 28.89 -37.38 26.78
C SER A 356 30.40 -37.42 26.53
N ALA A 357 30.93 -36.54 25.68
CA ALA A 357 32.36 -36.45 25.40
C ALA A 357 33.16 -35.83 26.57
N SER A 358 32.55 -34.90 27.33
CA SER A 358 33.18 -34.31 28.53
C SER A 358 33.15 -35.22 29.77
N GLY A 359 32.24 -36.19 29.82
CA GLY A 359 32.13 -37.15 30.95
C GLY A 359 33.07 -38.36 30.86
N GLY A 360 33.69 -38.62 29.71
CA GLY A 360 34.55 -39.79 29.49
C GLY A 360 36.04 -39.60 29.79
N ALA A 361 36.47 -38.39 30.18
CA ALA A 361 37.88 -38.06 30.43
C ALA A 361 38.32 -38.26 31.89
N GLY A 362 37.48 -38.87 32.74
CA GLY A 362 37.69 -38.91 34.19
C GLY A 362 37.51 -40.26 34.85
N THR A 363 37.96 -41.38 34.25
CA THR A 363 38.16 -42.64 35.01
C THR A 363 39.15 -43.58 34.30
N LYS A 364 40.45 -43.41 34.59
CA LYS A 364 41.44 -44.49 34.57
C LYS A 364 42.46 -44.21 35.68
N LEU A 365 42.25 -44.84 36.82
CA LEU A 365 43.29 -45.41 37.67
C LEU A 365 42.85 -46.83 38.00
#